data_AF-A0A1Q7MWB6-F1
#
_entry.id   AF-A0A1Q7MWB6-F1
#
_cell.length_a   1.000
_cell.length_b   1.000
_cell.length_c   1.000
_cell.angle_alpha   90.00
_cell.angle_beta   90.00
_cell.angle_gamma   90.00
#
_symmetry.space_group_name_H-M   'P 1'
#
loop_
_entity.id
_entity.type
_entity.pdbx_description
1 polymer ?
#
loop_
_entity_poly.entity_id
_entity_poly.type
_entity_poly.pdbx_seq_one_letter_code
_entity_poly.pdbx_strand_id
1 'polypeptide(L)'
;MPNTFTEATLMTNLRLLAGFAATVAVSLVGWSCETQRQALAPTIGGPRFHFLQFECSPVKMTGGGRIDYPPGTADKNDPATHIYETFGAHVMGSGVFDEESGHCPADKGSLEWVDHRPGMELNGHPLNLHSTSITFADIAVDAPHCVDGAVHWGGKLRVKNNGQEDLDFEVWDCDAGEPGVGQDGFAIRVTQDIDGIGHYEVTCDPPPAGPSPAEPTCTLTGGNRQFHPTH
;
A
#
# COMPACT_ATOMS: atom_id res chain seq x y z
N MET A 1 -73.95 50.57 -4.41
CA MET A 1 -73.24 50.45 -3.12
C MET A 1 -72.96 48.97 -2.85
N PRO A 2 -71.71 48.51 -3.02
CA PRO A 2 -71.23 47.25 -2.46
C PRO A 2 -70.07 47.54 -1.47
N ASN A 3 -70.26 47.31 -0.17
CA ASN A 3 -69.95 46.09 0.58
C ASN A 3 -68.44 45.89 0.86
N THR A 4 -67.96 46.60 1.89
CA THR A 4 -66.64 46.54 2.54
C THR A 4 -66.39 45.27 3.38
N PHE A 5 -67.33 44.30 3.39
CA PHE A 5 -67.18 43.04 4.14
C PHE A 5 -66.45 41.93 3.38
N THR A 6 -66.22 42.10 2.07
CA THR A 6 -65.64 41.07 1.20
C THR A 6 -64.09 41.06 1.20
N GLU A 7 -63.45 42.17 1.54
CA GLU A 7 -61.98 42.30 1.51
C GLU A 7 -61.29 41.66 2.73
N ALA A 8 -61.94 41.66 3.90
CA ALA A 8 -61.38 41.08 5.12
C ALA A 8 -61.27 39.54 5.06
N THR A 9 -62.16 38.87 4.34
CA THR A 9 -62.14 37.40 4.18
C THR A 9 -61.10 36.95 3.15
N LEU A 10 -60.80 37.79 2.15
CA LEU A 10 -59.82 37.49 1.11
C LEU A 10 -58.38 37.52 1.65
N MET A 11 -58.06 38.48 2.53
CA MET A 11 -56.73 38.59 3.15
C MET A 11 -56.41 37.45 4.13
N THR A 12 -57.41 36.85 4.78
CA THR A 12 -57.20 35.72 5.71
C THR A 12 -56.93 34.41 4.95
N ASN A 13 -57.59 34.22 3.80
CA ASN A 13 -57.38 33.04 2.95
C ASN A 13 -56.02 33.07 2.20
N LEU A 14 -55.52 34.26 1.83
CA LEU A 14 -54.18 34.42 1.24
C LEU A 14 -53.05 34.15 2.24
N ARG A 15 -53.25 34.45 3.54
CA ARG A 15 -52.27 34.14 4.59
C ARG A 15 -52.21 32.64 4.93
N LEU A 16 -53.32 31.91 4.77
CA LEU A 16 -53.37 30.46 4.97
C LEU A 16 -52.70 29.67 3.82
N LEU A 17 -52.78 30.17 2.57
CA LEU A 17 -52.09 29.57 1.41
C LEU A 17 -50.57 29.81 1.42
N ALA A 18 -50.09 30.95 1.94
CA ALA A 18 -48.67 31.19 2.13
C ALA A 18 -48.05 30.29 3.23
N GLY A 19 -48.84 29.85 4.21
CA GLY A 19 -48.40 28.95 5.28
C GLY A 19 -48.16 27.50 4.83
N PHE A 20 -48.91 27.02 3.82
CA PHE A 20 -48.74 25.65 3.30
C PHE A 20 -47.65 25.52 2.24
N ALA A 21 -47.32 26.59 1.51
CA ALA A 21 -46.21 26.58 0.57
C ALA A 21 -44.83 26.59 1.28
N ALA A 22 -44.75 27.18 2.48
CA ALA A 22 -43.51 27.26 3.24
C ALA A 22 -43.10 25.92 3.89
N THR A 23 -44.05 25.05 4.25
CA THR A 23 -43.75 23.74 4.86
C THR A 23 -43.33 22.67 3.85
N VAL A 24 -43.75 22.77 2.58
CA VAL A 24 -43.33 21.84 1.51
C VAL A 24 -41.98 22.24 0.90
N ALA A 25 -41.60 23.53 0.92
CA ALA A 25 -40.28 23.96 0.46
C ALA A 25 -39.16 23.57 1.46
N VAL A 26 -39.42 23.60 2.77
CA VAL A 26 -38.40 23.25 3.78
C VAL A 26 -38.12 21.73 3.80
N SER A 27 -39.09 20.88 3.44
CA SER A 27 -38.87 19.43 3.34
C SER A 27 -38.13 19.01 2.07
N LEU A 28 -38.10 19.83 1.01
CA LEU A 28 -37.34 19.55 -0.22
C LEU A 28 -35.91 20.14 -0.21
N VAL A 29 -35.64 21.22 0.54
CA VAL A 29 -34.27 21.75 0.72
C VAL A 29 -33.51 21.00 1.82
N GLY A 30 -34.21 20.41 2.79
CA GLY A 30 -33.59 19.50 3.77
C GLY A 30 -33.08 18.18 3.18
N TRP A 31 -33.49 17.84 1.96
CA TRP A 31 -33.00 16.68 1.19
C TRP A 31 -32.02 17.05 0.07
N SER A 32 -31.82 18.35 -0.20
CA SER A 32 -30.78 18.84 -1.13
C SER A 32 -29.58 19.46 -0.43
N CYS A 33 -29.66 19.71 0.88
CA CYS A 33 -28.46 19.72 1.70
C CYS A 33 -28.02 18.26 1.82
N GLU A 34 -27.31 17.83 0.77
CA GLU A 34 -26.28 16.81 0.82
C GLU A 34 -25.78 16.79 2.26
N THR A 35 -26.04 15.69 2.95
CA THR A 35 -25.34 15.44 4.20
C THR A 35 -23.90 15.71 3.82
N GLN A 36 -23.25 16.71 4.43
CA GLN A 36 -21.81 16.68 4.53
C GLN A 36 -21.53 15.42 5.35
N ARG A 37 -21.66 14.25 4.72
CA ARG A 37 -20.62 13.25 4.77
C ARG A 37 -19.42 14.07 4.39
N GLN A 38 -18.76 14.62 5.42
CA GLN A 38 -17.32 14.56 5.43
C GLN A 38 -17.02 13.23 4.76
N ALA A 39 -16.41 13.28 3.58
CA ALA A 39 -15.54 12.20 3.22
C ALA A 39 -14.58 12.16 4.41
N LEU A 40 -14.96 11.37 5.41
CA LEU A 40 -14.01 10.63 6.19
C LEU A 40 -13.28 9.92 5.05
N ALA A 41 -12.18 10.56 4.60
CA ALA A 41 -11.09 9.82 4.02
C ALA A 41 -11.03 8.58 4.93
N PRO A 42 -11.22 7.37 4.38
CA PRO A 42 -11.16 6.19 5.21
C PRO A 42 -9.97 6.41 6.10
N THR A 43 -10.18 6.37 7.43
CA THR A 43 -9.06 6.39 8.37
C THR A 43 -8.10 5.41 7.76
N ILE A 44 -6.94 5.89 7.28
CA ILE A 44 -5.96 5.04 6.61
C ILE A 44 -5.78 3.93 7.62
N GLY A 45 -6.35 2.77 7.30
CA GLY A 45 -6.36 1.67 8.22
C GLY A 45 -4.90 1.42 8.49
N GLY A 46 -4.53 1.32 9.76
CA GLY A 46 -3.24 0.74 10.09
C GLY A 46 -2.99 -0.52 9.23
N PRO A 47 -1.72 -0.81 8.96
CA PRO A 47 -1.29 -1.61 7.82
C PRO A 47 -2.11 -2.89 7.63
N ARG A 48 -2.63 -3.12 6.42
CA ARG A 48 -3.37 -4.35 6.05
C ARG A 48 -2.43 -5.52 5.74
N PHE A 49 -1.32 -5.67 6.46
CA PHE A 49 -0.11 -6.29 5.93
C PHE A 49 0.48 -7.40 6.80
N HIS A 50 0.95 -8.45 6.08
CA HIS A 50 2.15 -9.27 6.24
C HIS A 50 2.51 -9.84 7.62
N PHE A 51 3.44 -10.81 7.65
CA PHE A 51 3.89 -11.52 8.85
C PHE A 51 4.09 -10.56 10.05
N LEU A 52 3.66 -10.96 11.25
CA LEU A 52 3.57 -10.12 12.45
C LEU A 52 4.43 -10.64 13.61
N GLN A 53 4.96 -11.85 13.47
CA GLN A 53 5.80 -12.47 14.49
C GLN A 53 7.20 -12.62 13.94
N PHE A 54 8.14 -12.07 14.68
CA PHE A 54 9.51 -11.95 14.24
C PHE A 54 10.48 -12.52 15.27
N GLU A 55 11.57 -13.09 14.78
CA GLU A 55 12.69 -13.53 15.61
C GLU A 55 14.03 -13.04 15.06
N CYS A 56 15.01 -12.93 15.96
CA CYS A 56 16.39 -12.65 15.60
C CYS A 56 17.21 -13.93 15.58
N SER A 57 17.50 -14.38 14.37
CA SER A 57 18.57 -15.33 14.09
C SER A 57 19.40 -14.81 12.92
N PRO A 58 20.68 -15.19 12.81
CA PRO A 58 21.49 -14.80 11.66
C PRO A 58 20.80 -15.22 10.36
N VAL A 59 20.67 -14.28 9.43
CA VAL A 59 19.91 -14.50 8.19
C VAL A 59 20.63 -13.91 7.00
N LYS A 60 20.46 -14.53 5.83
CA LYS A 60 20.77 -13.92 4.55
C LYS A 60 19.65 -14.21 3.57
N MET A 61 19.16 -13.18 2.90
CA MET A 61 18.13 -13.28 1.85
C MET A 61 18.64 -12.57 0.60
N THR A 62 18.56 -13.22 -0.57
CA THR A 62 19.10 -12.66 -1.83
C THR A 62 18.22 -12.96 -3.03
N GLY A 63 18.47 -12.26 -4.13
CA GLY A 63 17.83 -12.51 -5.42
C GLY A 63 17.28 -11.23 -6.06
N GLY A 64 16.21 -11.37 -6.81
CA GLY A 64 15.57 -10.27 -7.52
C GLY A 64 14.49 -10.81 -8.43
N GLY A 65 13.67 -9.93 -8.97
CA GLY A 65 12.57 -10.39 -9.78
C GLY A 65 11.78 -9.29 -10.44
N ARG A 66 10.62 -9.72 -10.92
CA ARG A 66 9.60 -8.90 -11.55
C ARG A 66 8.25 -9.21 -10.89
N ILE A 67 7.48 -8.16 -10.69
CA ILE A 67 6.07 -8.24 -10.28
C ILE A 67 5.29 -7.56 -11.40
N ASP A 68 4.22 -8.19 -11.88
CA ASP A 68 3.35 -7.61 -12.89
C ASP A 68 2.08 -7.06 -12.26
N TYR A 69 1.52 -5.99 -12.84
CA TYR A 69 0.26 -5.41 -12.37
C TYR A 69 -0.95 -5.90 -13.19
N PRO A 70 -2.12 -6.15 -12.56
CA PRO A 70 -2.33 -6.14 -11.11
C PRO A 70 -1.56 -7.27 -10.42
N PRO A 71 -0.98 -7.02 -9.24
CA PRO A 71 -0.08 -7.97 -8.62
C PRO A 71 -0.86 -9.08 -7.91
N GLY A 72 -0.22 -10.24 -7.69
CA GLY A 72 -0.83 -11.39 -7.01
C GLY A 72 -1.13 -12.58 -7.92
N THR A 73 -0.63 -12.59 -9.15
CA THR A 73 -0.67 -13.74 -10.05
C THR A 73 0.73 -14.06 -10.56
N ALA A 74 0.94 -15.29 -11.04
CA ALA A 74 2.18 -15.67 -11.74
C ALA A 74 2.18 -15.26 -13.23
N ASP A 75 1.10 -14.63 -13.71
CA ASP A 75 0.95 -14.25 -15.11
C ASP A 75 1.79 -13.02 -15.44
N LYS A 76 2.60 -13.14 -16.49
CA LYS A 76 3.53 -12.10 -16.92
C LYS A 76 2.92 -11.27 -18.05
N ASN A 77 2.85 -9.95 -17.87
CA ASN A 77 2.44 -9.04 -18.94
C ASN A 77 3.51 -8.97 -20.04
N ASP A 78 3.10 -8.59 -21.25
CA ASP A 78 4.06 -8.28 -22.32
C ASP A 78 5.00 -7.15 -21.86
N PRO A 79 6.34 -7.33 -21.90
CA PRO A 79 7.30 -6.30 -21.53
C PRO A 79 7.10 -4.95 -22.25
N ALA A 80 6.52 -4.94 -23.46
CA ALA A 80 6.21 -3.70 -24.18
C ALA A 80 5.12 -2.86 -23.51
N THR A 81 4.34 -3.42 -22.58
CA THR A 81 3.29 -2.69 -21.85
C THR A 81 3.83 -1.86 -20.71
N HIS A 82 5.03 -2.19 -20.19
CA HIS A 82 5.62 -1.58 -19.00
C HIS A 82 4.74 -1.67 -17.73
N ILE A 83 3.75 -2.56 -17.69
CA ILE A 83 2.87 -2.76 -16.52
C ILE A 83 3.52 -3.78 -15.56
N TYR A 84 4.67 -3.41 -15.01
CA TYR A 84 5.45 -4.24 -14.08
C TYR A 84 6.51 -3.44 -13.33
N GLU A 85 7.00 -4.02 -12.24
CA GLU A 85 8.16 -3.57 -11.47
C GLU A 85 9.29 -4.59 -11.59
N THR A 86 10.52 -4.13 -11.38
CA THR A 86 11.70 -5.00 -11.30
C THR A 86 12.55 -4.62 -10.11
N PHE A 87 13.18 -5.60 -9.48
CA PHE A 87 14.05 -5.33 -8.36
C PHE A 87 15.23 -6.31 -8.27
N GLY A 88 16.28 -5.85 -7.61
CA GLY A 88 17.38 -6.68 -7.11
C GLY A 88 17.59 -6.36 -5.63
N ALA A 89 17.66 -7.39 -4.79
CA ALA A 89 17.74 -7.19 -3.35
C ALA A 89 18.57 -8.25 -2.66
N HIS A 90 19.38 -7.82 -1.69
CA HIS A 90 19.95 -8.71 -0.69
C HIS A 90 19.98 -8.06 0.69
N VAL A 91 19.87 -8.87 1.73
CA VAL A 91 20.01 -8.45 3.11
C VAL A 91 20.69 -9.55 3.93
N MET A 92 21.49 -9.13 4.91
CA MET A 92 22.13 -9.99 5.90
C MET A 92 21.85 -9.41 7.28
N GLY A 93 21.28 -10.21 8.17
CA GLY A 93 21.00 -9.86 9.55
C GLY A 93 21.98 -10.54 10.51
N SER A 94 22.37 -9.81 11.56
CA SER A 94 23.34 -10.29 12.56
C SER A 94 22.80 -11.38 13.48
N GLY A 95 21.46 -11.48 13.61
CA GLY A 95 20.80 -12.33 14.61
C GLY A 95 20.86 -11.81 16.04
N VAL A 96 21.30 -10.57 16.25
CA VAL A 96 21.28 -9.91 17.56
C VAL A 96 20.02 -9.06 17.66
N PHE A 97 19.25 -9.19 18.73
CA PHE A 97 18.12 -8.30 18.97
C PHE A 97 18.62 -6.96 19.54
N ASP A 98 18.21 -5.86 18.92
CA ASP A 98 18.44 -4.52 19.45
C ASP A 98 17.17 -4.01 20.15
N GLU A 99 17.26 -3.83 21.47
CA GLU A 99 16.14 -3.37 22.29
C GLU A 99 15.72 -1.92 21.96
N GLU A 100 16.61 -1.09 21.42
CA GLU A 100 16.31 0.31 21.10
C GLU A 100 15.43 0.43 19.85
N SER A 101 15.81 -0.26 18.77
CA SER A 101 15.00 -0.29 17.54
C SER A 101 13.83 -1.27 17.60
N GLY A 102 13.90 -2.29 18.46
CA GLY A 102 12.92 -3.37 18.49
C GLY A 102 13.06 -4.35 17.32
N HIS A 103 14.19 -4.31 16.61
CA HIS A 103 14.48 -5.11 15.43
C HIS A 103 15.85 -5.80 15.53
N CYS A 104 16.13 -6.72 14.62
CA CYS A 104 17.45 -7.30 14.45
C CYS A 104 18.27 -6.41 13.49
N PRO A 105 19.42 -5.84 13.92
CA PRO A 105 20.22 -5.00 13.04
C PRO A 105 20.73 -5.78 11.83
N ALA A 106 20.62 -5.13 10.67
CA ALA A 106 21.21 -5.62 9.44
C ALA A 106 22.71 -5.33 9.41
N ASP A 107 23.51 -6.34 9.06
CA ASP A 107 24.95 -6.18 8.86
C ASP A 107 25.24 -5.53 7.51
N LYS A 108 24.48 -5.94 6.48
CA LYS A 108 24.64 -5.52 5.09
C LYS A 108 23.32 -5.67 4.34
N GLY A 109 23.16 -4.88 3.29
CA GLY A 109 22.16 -5.15 2.28
C GLY A 109 22.10 -4.07 1.22
N SER A 110 21.31 -4.32 0.19
CA SER A 110 20.94 -3.34 -0.80
C SER A 110 19.60 -3.68 -1.43
N LEU A 111 18.90 -2.64 -1.87
CA LEU A 111 17.73 -2.70 -2.73
C LEU A 111 17.96 -1.80 -3.95
N GLU A 112 17.70 -2.33 -5.13
CA GLU A 112 17.42 -1.54 -6.33
C GLU A 112 16.01 -1.92 -6.79
N TRP A 113 15.16 -0.93 -6.98
CA TRP A 113 13.76 -1.11 -7.34
C TRP A 113 13.37 -0.13 -8.44
N VAL A 114 12.75 -0.64 -9.50
CA VAL A 114 12.30 0.16 -10.65
C VAL A 114 10.86 -0.16 -10.97
N ASP A 115 10.00 0.85 -10.92
CA ASP A 115 8.60 0.76 -11.29
C ASP A 115 8.39 1.33 -12.70
N HIS A 116 8.04 0.46 -13.65
CA HIS A 116 7.89 0.82 -15.05
C HIS A 116 6.48 1.27 -15.39
N ARG A 117 5.53 1.19 -14.44
CA ARG A 117 4.11 1.42 -14.74
C ARG A 117 3.89 2.82 -15.31
N PRO A 118 3.03 2.94 -16.33
CA PRO A 118 2.56 4.25 -16.77
C PRO A 118 1.93 5.03 -15.61
N GLY A 119 2.36 6.26 -15.41
CA GLY A 119 1.98 7.10 -14.28
C GLY A 119 2.90 7.03 -13.06
N MET A 120 3.88 6.11 -13.06
CA MET A 120 4.94 6.03 -12.04
C MET A 120 6.25 6.65 -12.53
N GLU A 121 6.22 7.49 -13.56
CA GLU A 121 7.43 8.15 -14.06
C GLU A 121 7.75 9.45 -13.32
N LEU A 122 9.03 9.64 -13.00
CA LEU A 122 9.56 10.91 -12.53
C LEU A 122 10.62 11.40 -13.51
N ASN A 123 10.48 12.66 -13.94
CA ASN A 123 11.38 13.31 -14.91
C ASN A 123 11.50 12.53 -16.24
N GLY A 124 10.40 11.91 -16.68
CA GLY A 124 10.35 11.16 -17.96
C GLY A 124 11.00 9.78 -17.92
N HIS A 125 11.31 9.26 -16.74
CA HIS A 125 11.89 7.93 -16.54
C HIS A 125 11.08 7.14 -15.49
N PRO A 126 11.05 5.79 -15.58
CA PRO A 126 10.50 4.92 -14.54
C PRO A 126 10.97 5.33 -13.14
N LEU A 127 10.09 5.26 -12.14
CA LEU A 127 10.48 5.50 -10.75
C LEU A 127 11.58 4.52 -10.36
N ASN A 128 12.70 5.05 -9.89
CA ASN A 128 13.88 4.29 -9.57
C ASN A 128 14.33 4.61 -8.14
N LEU A 129 14.24 3.59 -7.27
CA LEU A 129 14.54 3.66 -5.85
C LEU A 129 15.78 2.82 -5.55
N HIS A 130 16.72 3.38 -4.81
CA HIS A 130 17.89 2.65 -4.31
C HIS A 130 17.95 2.79 -2.80
N SER A 131 18.19 1.70 -2.07
CA SER A 131 18.53 1.80 -0.66
C SER A 131 19.83 2.60 -0.49
N THR A 132 19.86 3.53 0.44
CA THR A 132 21.08 4.16 0.95
C THR A 132 21.63 3.41 2.15
N SER A 133 20.76 2.78 2.94
CA SER A 133 21.13 1.85 4.01
C SER A 133 20.03 0.82 4.26
N ILE A 134 20.42 -0.37 4.69
CA ILE A 134 19.52 -1.35 5.31
C ILE A 134 19.83 -1.34 6.80
N THR A 135 18.81 -1.12 7.63
CA THR A 135 19.00 -0.93 9.07
C THR A 135 18.54 -2.13 9.88
N PHE A 136 17.57 -2.89 9.39
CA PHE A 136 17.07 -4.07 10.09
C PHE A 136 16.73 -5.23 9.15
N ALA A 137 16.71 -6.44 9.70
CA ALA A 137 16.37 -7.67 9.01
C ALA A 137 15.89 -8.76 9.99
N ASP A 138 14.57 -8.93 10.08
CA ASP A 138 13.91 -9.83 11.01
C ASP A 138 13.39 -11.07 10.29
N ILE A 139 13.56 -12.25 10.89
CA ILE A 139 12.96 -13.47 10.35
C ILE A 139 11.50 -13.51 10.76
N ALA A 140 10.60 -13.66 9.79
CA ALA A 140 9.18 -13.88 10.04
C ALA A 140 8.92 -15.35 10.38
N VAL A 141 8.26 -15.61 11.50
CA VAL A 141 7.94 -16.97 11.99
C VAL A 141 6.48 -17.37 11.79
N ASP A 142 5.62 -16.42 11.44
CA ASP A 142 4.22 -16.64 11.07
C ASP A 142 4.00 -16.62 9.55
N ALA A 143 4.92 -17.27 8.81
CA ALA A 143 4.99 -17.30 7.35
C ALA A 143 4.84 -18.72 6.75
N PRO A 144 3.71 -19.46 6.96
CA PRO A 144 3.58 -20.86 6.56
C PRO A 144 3.72 -21.14 5.06
N HIS A 145 3.54 -20.12 4.20
CA HIS A 145 3.65 -20.27 2.75
C HIS A 145 5.07 -20.03 2.22
N CYS A 146 5.93 -19.39 3.01
CA CYS A 146 7.32 -19.15 2.67
C CYS A 146 8.15 -20.31 3.21
N VAL A 147 8.01 -21.47 2.56
CA VAL A 147 8.48 -22.77 3.06
C VAL A 147 9.98 -22.81 3.33
N ASP A 148 10.77 -22.00 2.63
CA ASP A 148 12.22 -21.93 2.80
C ASP A 148 12.62 -20.76 3.73
N GLY A 149 11.81 -19.70 3.79
CA GLY A 149 11.92 -18.67 4.83
C GLY A 149 11.31 -17.33 4.42
N ALA A 150 11.06 -16.49 5.41
CA ALA A 150 10.56 -15.13 5.21
C ALA A 150 11.33 -14.12 6.05
N VAL A 151 11.52 -12.92 5.50
CA VAL A 151 12.26 -11.83 6.15
C VAL A 151 11.49 -10.51 6.00
N HIS A 152 11.34 -9.78 7.09
CA HIS A 152 10.93 -8.38 7.10
C HIS A 152 12.16 -7.51 7.30
N TRP A 153 12.43 -6.61 6.36
CA TRP A 153 13.65 -5.79 6.40
C TRP A 153 13.39 -4.41 5.83
N GLY A 154 14.26 -3.47 6.15
CA GLY A 154 14.05 -2.10 5.73
C GLY A 154 15.20 -1.18 6.09
N GLY A 155 15.02 0.10 5.81
CA GLY A 155 16.02 1.12 6.06
C GLY A 155 15.71 2.39 5.31
N LYS A 156 16.76 3.02 4.76
CA LYS A 156 16.68 4.29 4.06
C LYS A 156 16.82 4.11 2.56
N LEU A 157 16.06 4.86 1.78
CA LEU A 157 16.15 4.90 0.33
C LEU A 157 16.33 6.31 -0.22
N ARG A 158 16.79 6.34 -1.47
CA ARG A 158 16.88 7.49 -2.33
C ARG A 158 16.07 7.26 -3.60
N VAL A 159 15.33 8.27 -4.00
CA VAL A 159 14.69 8.38 -5.30
C VAL A 159 15.74 8.90 -6.30
N LYS A 160 16.17 8.04 -7.22
CA LYS A 160 17.23 8.38 -8.19
C LYS A 160 16.81 9.45 -9.17
N ASN A 161 15.51 9.52 -9.50
CA ASN A 161 14.96 10.41 -10.51
C ASN A 161 15.07 11.89 -10.12
N ASN A 162 14.90 12.22 -8.84
CA ASN A 162 14.83 13.59 -8.34
C ASN A 162 15.86 13.89 -7.22
N GLY A 163 16.52 12.87 -6.67
CA GLY A 163 17.50 13.03 -5.60
C GLY A 163 16.90 13.22 -4.21
N GLN A 164 15.61 12.94 -4.00
CA GLN A 164 15.03 12.83 -2.65
C GLN A 164 15.68 11.66 -1.92
N GLU A 165 16.10 11.86 -0.67
CA GLU A 165 16.85 10.87 0.13
C GLU A 165 16.22 10.68 1.52
N ASP A 166 16.75 9.72 2.27
CA ASP A 166 16.40 9.39 3.66
C ASP A 166 14.93 8.98 3.90
N LEU A 167 14.25 8.48 2.87
CA LEU A 167 12.91 7.91 3.01
C LEU A 167 13.01 6.53 3.67
N ASP A 168 12.20 6.30 4.68
CA ASP A 168 12.04 5.01 5.32
C ASP A 168 11.25 4.07 4.42
N PHE A 169 11.72 2.84 4.33
CA PHE A 169 11.02 1.79 3.62
C PHE A 169 11.10 0.47 4.36
N GLU A 170 10.13 -0.38 4.03
CA GLU A 170 10.02 -1.73 4.54
C GLU A 170 9.72 -2.68 3.38
N VAL A 171 10.22 -3.90 3.52
CA VAL A 171 10.07 -4.99 2.58
C VAL A 171 9.63 -6.24 3.33
N TRP A 172 8.67 -6.94 2.75
CA TRP A 172 8.33 -8.30 3.15
C TRP A 172 8.74 -9.26 2.04
N ASP A 173 9.65 -10.15 2.38
CA ASP A 173 10.41 -10.97 1.44
C ASP A 173 10.17 -12.44 1.76
N CYS A 174 9.70 -13.20 0.79
CA CYS A 174 9.22 -14.57 0.95
C CYS A 174 9.91 -15.48 -0.06
N ASP A 175 10.61 -16.50 0.46
CA ASP A 175 11.12 -17.63 -0.32
C ASP A 175 10.16 -18.81 -0.12
N ALA A 176 9.50 -19.20 -1.21
CA ALA A 176 8.45 -20.20 -1.18
C ALA A 176 8.81 -21.43 -2.02
N GLY A 177 10.09 -21.81 -2.04
CA GLY A 177 10.51 -23.11 -2.58
C GLY A 177 11.44 -22.97 -3.78
N GLU A 178 11.18 -23.79 -4.81
CA GLU A 178 12.10 -23.86 -5.94
C GLU A 178 12.21 -22.50 -6.67
N PRO A 179 13.42 -22.03 -6.96
CA PRO A 179 13.60 -20.81 -7.75
C PRO A 179 12.83 -20.86 -9.08
N GLY A 180 11.98 -19.87 -9.32
CA GLY A 180 11.30 -19.69 -10.60
C GLY A 180 10.00 -20.46 -10.81
N VAL A 181 9.42 -21.10 -9.78
CA VAL A 181 8.03 -21.65 -9.85
C VAL A 181 6.94 -20.62 -9.57
N GLY A 182 7.30 -19.35 -9.37
CA GLY A 182 6.33 -18.25 -9.20
C GLY A 182 5.53 -18.38 -7.90
N GLN A 183 6.20 -18.78 -6.82
CA GLN A 183 5.62 -18.83 -5.47
C GLN A 183 6.27 -17.82 -4.54
N ASP A 184 7.52 -17.43 -4.82
CA ASP A 184 8.22 -16.36 -4.10
C ASP A 184 7.41 -15.08 -4.10
N GLY A 185 7.55 -14.33 -3.02
CA GLY A 185 6.80 -13.11 -2.79
C GLY A 185 7.68 -11.96 -2.39
N PHE A 186 7.35 -10.77 -2.89
CA PHE A 186 8.01 -9.54 -2.49
C PHE A 186 6.99 -8.41 -2.39
N ALA A 187 7.04 -7.64 -1.31
CA ALA A 187 6.23 -6.44 -1.14
C ALA A 187 7.11 -5.32 -0.59
N ILE A 188 6.81 -4.08 -0.98
CA ILE A 188 7.54 -2.89 -0.54
C ILE A 188 6.57 -1.80 -0.13
N ARG A 189 6.90 -1.07 0.92
CA ARG A 189 6.24 0.16 1.32
C ARG A 189 7.28 1.25 1.56
N VAL A 190 7.04 2.44 1.04
CA VAL A 190 7.77 3.65 1.41
C VAL A 190 6.88 4.44 2.36
N THR A 191 7.38 4.73 3.55
CA THR A 191 6.57 5.25 4.65
C THR A 191 6.27 6.75 4.49
N GLN A 192 7.12 7.47 3.75
CA GLN A 192 6.91 8.87 3.38
C GLN A 192 6.49 9.01 1.93
N ASP A 193 5.84 10.13 1.63
CA ASP A 193 5.50 10.50 0.25
C ASP A 193 6.76 10.69 -0.60
N ILE A 194 6.72 10.11 -1.80
CA ILE A 194 7.70 10.37 -2.85
C ILE A 194 7.29 11.64 -3.60
N ASP A 195 8.18 12.61 -3.70
CA ASP A 195 7.92 13.88 -4.38
C ASP A 195 7.58 13.64 -5.86
N GLY A 196 6.32 13.93 -6.22
CA GLY A 196 5.77 13.74 -7.56
C GLY A 196 5.03 12.43 -7.79
N ILE A 197 5.02 11.50 -6.81
CA ILE A 197 4.26 10.25 -6.84
C ILE A 197 3.23 10.20 -5.70
N GLY A 198 3.59 10.66 -4.49
CA GLY A 198 2.80 10.52 -3.26
C GLY A 198 3.12 9.21 -2.53
N HIS A 199 2.12 8.68 -1.82
CA HIS A 199 2.22 7.39 -1.12
C HIS A 199 2.58 6.26 -2.08
N TYR A 200 3.56 5.44 -1.70
CA TYR A 200 4.05 4.36 -2.55
C TYR A 200 4.11 3.04 -1.79
N GLU A 201 3.33 2.07 -2.28
CA GLU A 201 3.37 0.69 -1.80
C GLU A 201 3.02 -0.27 -2.94
N VAL A 202 3.64 -1.45 -2.90
CA VAL A 202 3.29 -2.59 -3.74
C VAL A 202 2.96 -3.75 -2.82
N THR A 203 1.66 -4.03 -2.75
CA THR A 203 1.07 -5.03 -1.86
C THR A 203 -0.06 -5.74 -2.59
N CYS A 204 -0.25 -7.01 -2.30
CA CYS A 204 -1.25 -7.82 -2.97
C CYS A 204 -2.52 -7.95 -2.12
N ASP A 205 -3.67 -8.22 -2.74
CA ASP A 205 -4.86 -8.61 -1.99
C ASP A 205 -4.78 -10.11 -1.68
N PRO A 206 -5.28 -10.58 -0.52
CA PRO A 206 -5.38 -12.00 -0.25
C PRO A 206 -6.28 -12.69 -1.31
N PRO A 207 -6.00 -13.94 -1.67
CA PRO A 207 -6.77 -14.70 -2.64
C PRO A 207 -8.22 -14.87 -2.15
N PRO A 208 -9.17 -15.13 -3.07
CA PRO A 208 -10.61 -15.24 -2.77
C PRO A 208 -10.98 -16.30 -1.73
N ALA A 209 -10.07 -17.22 -1.38
CA ALA A 209 -10.28 -18.31 -0.44
C ALA A 209 -10.14 -17.92 1.05
N GLY A 210 -9.88 -16.65 1.35
CA GLY A 210 -9.87 -16.09 2.71
C GLY A 210 -8.47 -15.78 3.23
N PRO A 211 -8.36 -14.98 4.30
CA PRO A 211 -7.08 -14.53 4.82
C PRO A 211 -6.32 -15.69 5.45
N SER A 212 -5.22 -16.11 4.81
CA SER A 212 -4.11 -16.75 5.53
C SER A 212 -3.42 -15.66 6.36
N PRO A 213 -3.02 -15.89 7.63
CA PRO A 213 -2.42 -14.89 8.51
C PRO A 213 -1.11 -14.25 8.03
N ALA A 214 -0.64 -14.59 6.82
CA ALA A 214 0.73 -14.45 6.37
C ALA A 214 0.86 -13.84 4.95
N GLU A 215 -0.26 -13.52 4.30
CA GLU A 215 -0.27 -12.88 2.98
C GLU A 215 -0.61 -11.38 3.17
N PRO A 216 0.04 -10.44 2.46
CA PRO A 216 0.18 -10.58 1.00
C PRO A 216 1.49 -10.07 0.37
N THR A 217 2.56 -10.87 0.37
CA THR A 217 3.69 -10.59 -0.53
C THR A 217 3.25 -10.82 -1.98
N CYS A 218 3.72 -10.00 -2.91
CA CYS A 218 3.31 -10.14 -4.30
C CYS A 218 4.11 -11.21 -5.01
N THR A 219 3.40 -12.17 -5.60
CA THR A 219 3.98 -13.27 -6.36
C THR A 219 4.90 -12.73 -7.45
N LEU A 220 6.12 -13.27 -7.51
CA LEU A 220 7.05 -12.95 -8.57
C LEU A 220 6.62 -13.62 -9.88
N THR A 221 6.46 -12.81 -10.93
CA THR A 221 6.19 -13.28 -12.31
C THR A 221 7.48 -13.59 -13.07
N GLY A 222 8.63 -13.33 -12.45
CA GLY A 222 9.95 -13.75 -12.90
C GLY A 222 11.03 -13.44 -11.87
N GLY A 223 12.13 -14.19 -11.95
CA GLY A 223 13.20 -14.14 -10.94
C GLY A 223 12.92 -15.07 -9.77
N ASN A 224 13.60 -14.83 -8.65
CA ASN A 224 13.49 -15.64 -7.45
C ASN A 224 14.04 -14.93 -6.20
N ARG A 225 13.64 -15.42 -5.04
CA ARG A 225 14.26 -15.17 -3.75
C ARG A 225 15.01 -16.42 -3.29
N GLN A 226 15.99 -16.21 -2.41
CA GLN A 226 16.77 -17.29 -1.81
C GLN A 226 17.06 -16.96 -0.36
N PHE A 227 16.44 -17.72 0.53
CA PHE A 227 16.70 -17.73 1.95
C PHE A 227 17.89 -18.63 2.23
N HIS A 228 18.86 -18.08 2.95
CA HIS A 228 20.05 -18.80 3.38
C HIS A 228 20.10 -18.74 4.90
N PRO A 229 19.74 -19.84 5.60
CA PRO A 229 20.00 -19.92 7.02
C PRO A 229 21.51 -19.86 7.23
N THR A 230 21.96 -18.87 7.99
CA THR A 230 23.37 -18.76 8.36
C THR A 230 23.54 -19.36 9.75
N HIS A 231 24.33 -20.43 9.83
CA HIS A 231 24.66 -21.15 11.07
C HIS A 231 25.89 -20.57 11.75
#